data_AF-A0A074XB85-F1
#
_entry.id   AF-A0A074XB85-F1
#
_cell.length_a   1.000
_cell.length_b   1.000
_cell.length_c   1.000
_cell.angle_alpha   90.00
_cell.angle_beta   90.00
_cell.angle_gamma   90.00
#
_symmetry.space_group_name_H-M   'P 1'
#
loop_
_entity.id
_entity.type
_entity.pdbx_description
1 polymer ?
#
loop_
_entity_poly.entity_id
_entity_poly.type
_entity_poly.pdbx_seq_one_letter_code
_entity_poly.pdbx_strand_id
1 'polypeptide(L)' 'MTLLPVLPNELMLLLYKHQTTISDRLALSSISRNMRSLLIDNAYTILTAVCKNADPLSAAKILVSIISRTA' A
#
# COMPACT_ATOMS: atom_id res chain seq x y z
N MET A 1 -5.37 16.52 16.12
CA MET A 1 -5.61 15.85 14.82
C MET A 1 -4.52 16.33 13.87
N THR A 2 -3.50 15.51 13.62
CA THR A 2 -2.49 15.82 12.62
C THR A 2 -3.12 15.62 11.24
N LEU A 3 -3.57 16.70 10.61
CA LEU A 3 -3.80 16.70 9.17
C LEU A 3 -2.44 16.40 8.54
N LEU A 4 -2.25 15.18 8.02
CA LEU A 4 -1.22 15.03 7.00
C LEU A 4 -1.53 16.06 5.92
N PRO A 5 -0.56 16.89 5.51
CA PRO A 5 -0.75 17.76 4.36
C PRO A 5 -1.26 16.88 3.21
N VAL A 6 -2.32 17.35 2.54
CA VAL A 6 -2.91 16.62 1.41
C VAL A 6 -1.85 16.58 0.31
N LEU A 7 -1.03 15.52 0.32
CA LEU A 7 -0.05 15.27 -0.70
C LEU A 7 -0.80 14.89 -1.99
N PRO A 8 -0.33 15.36 -3.16
CA PRO A 8 -0.75 14.81 -4.45
C PRO A 8 -0.60 13.28 -4.48
N ASN A 9 -1.52 12.63 -5.18
CA ASN A 9 -1.53 11.16 -5.34
C ASN A 9 -0.18 10.61 -5.82
N GLU A 10 0.52 11.34 -6.70
CA GLU A 10 1.84 10.98 -7.22
C GLU A 10 2.92 10.93 -6.14
N LEU A 11 2.93 11.91 -5.23
CA LEU A 11 3.86 11.94 -4.10
C LEU A 11 3.52 10.86 -3.07
N MET A 12 2.23 10.59 -2.86
CA MET A 12 1.81 9.47 -2.01
C MET A 12 2.24 8.11 -2.58
N LEU A 13 2.18 7.93 -3.90
CA LEU A 13 2.66 6.71 -4.56
C LEU A 13 4.17 6.55 -4.45
N LEU A 14 4.94 7.65 -4.45
CA LEU A 14 6.37 7.60 -4.18
C LEU A 14 6.66 7.09 -2.76
N LEU A 15 5.87 7.48 -1.76
CA LEU A 15 6.00 6.95 -0.40
C LEU A 15 5.80 5.43 -0.36
N TYR A 16 4.80 4.91 -1.07
CA TYR A 16 4.58 3.47 -1.21
C TYR A 16 5.73 2.76 -1.91
N LYS A 17 6.31 3.36 -2.96
CA LYS A 17 7.45 2.79 -3.68
C LYS A 17 8.72 2.75 -2.84
N HIS A 18 8.94 3.75 -1.98
CA HIS A 18 10.12 3.80 -1.11
C HIS A 18 10.03 2.90 0.12
N GLN A 19 8.85 2.42 0.49
CA GLN A 19 8.74 1.41 1.53
C GLN A 19 9.32 0.08 1.05
N THR A 20 10.29 -0.43 1.81
CA THR A 20 10.99 -1.69 1.55
C THR A 20 10.21 -2.89 2.08
N THR A 21 9.41 -2.72 3.14
CA THR A 21 8.59 -3.79 3.69
C THR A 21 7.11 -3.64 3.36
N ILE A 22 6.42 -4.77 3.27
CA ILE A 22 4.96 -4.81 3.13
C ILE A 22 4.27 -4.21 4.34
N SER A 23 4.80 -4.44 5.55
CA SER A 23 4.24 -3.92 6.79
C SER A 23 4.15 -2.39 6.73
N ASP A 24 5.17 -1.72 6.21
CA ASP A 24 5.18 -0.26 6.08
C ASP A 24 4.16 0.23 5.04
N ARG A 25 4.01 -0.50 3.93
CA ARG A 25 2.97 -0.21 2.92
C ARG A 25 1.57 -0.38 3.50
N LEU A 26 1.33 -1.45 4.26
CA LEU A 26 0.04 -1.67 4.93
C LEU A 26 -0.21 -0.60 6.01
N ALA A 27 0.81 -0.21 6.76
CA ALA A 27 0.73 0.88 7.73
C ALA A 27 0.33 2.19 7.04
N LEU A 28 0.97 2.57 5.93
CA LEU A 28 0.59 3.75 5.14
C LEU A 28 -0.88 3.71 4.71
N SER A 29 -1.36 2.56 4.24
CA SER A 29 -2.76 2.39 3.82
C SER A 29 -3.78 2.50 4.95
N SER A 30 -3.34 2.35 6.20
CA SER A 30 -4.19 2.49 7.38
C SER A 30 -4.36 3.94 7.84
N ILE A 31 -3.54 4.86 7.33
CA ILE A 31 -3.49 6.27 7.75
C ILE A 31 -4.74 7.04 7.31
N SER A 32 -5.23 6.82 6.09
CA SER A 32 -6.40 7.54 5.57
C SER A 32 -7.14 6.77 4.48
N ARG A 33 -8.41 7.15 4.22
CA ARG A 33 -9.17 6.57 3.09
C ARG A 33 -8.50 6.84 1.75
N ASN A 34 -7.89 8.02 1.56
CA ASN A 34 -7.13 8.32 0.34
C ASN A 34 -5.90 7.42 0.19
N MET A 35 -5.11 7.24 1.25
CA MET A 35 -3.96 6.32 1.26
C MET A 35 -4.42 4.90 0.90
N ARG A 36 -5.56 4.46 1.44
CA ARG A 36 -6.15 3.16 1.13
C ARG A 36 -6.59 3.04 -0.33
N SER A 37 -7.33 4.02 -0.85
CA SER A 37 -7.77 4.00 -2.25
C SER A 37 -6.56 3.88 -3.17
N LEU A 38 -5.52 4.68 -2.93
CA LEU A 38 -4.28 4.63 -3.69
C LEU A 38 -3.60 3.25 -3.66
N LEU A 39 -3.59 2.57 -2.50
CA LEU A 39 -3.08 1.19 -2.40
C LEU A 39 -3.92 0.22 -3.25
N ILE A 40 -5.25 0.32 -3.22
CA ILE A 40 -6.16 -0.58 -3.94
C ILE A 40 -6.08 -0.31 -5.45
N ASP A 41 -6.17 0.94 -5.86
CA ASP A 41 -6.12 1.37 -7.26
C ASP A 41 -4.79 0.99 -7.93
N ASN A 42 -3.71 0.92 -7.14
CA ASN A 42 -2.38 0.55 -7.59
C ASN A 42 -1.94 -0.83 -7.07
N ALA A 43 -2.88 -1.64 -6.57
CA ALA A 43 -2.58 -2.91 -5.92
C ALA A 43 -1.77 -3.82 -6.84
N TYR A 44 -2.16 -3.92 -8.12
CA TYR A 44 -1.45 -4.74 -9.10
C TYR A 44 0.02 -4.37 -9.22
N THR A 45 0.33 -3.08 -9.37
CA THR A 45 1.70 -2.58 -9.51
C THR A 45 2.51 -2.78 -8.22
N ILE A 46 1.88 -2.51 -7.07
CA ILE A 46 2.50 -2.67 -5.75
C ILE A 46 2.76 -4.15 -5.45
N LEU A 47 1.82 -5.04 -5.76
CA LEU A 47 1.96 -6.49 -5.62
C LEU A 47 3.05 -7.01 -6.54
N THR A 48 3.06 -6.60 -7.80
CA THR A 48 4.07 -7.05 -8.77
C THR A 48 5.47 -6.65 -8.33
N ALA A 49 5.64 -5.43 -7.80
CA ALA A 49 6.92 -4.98 -7.26
C ALA A 49 7.33 -5.76 -6.00
N VAL A 50 6.37 -6.18 -5.17
CA VAL A 50 6.63 -7.02 -3.99
C VAL A 50 6.95 -8.45 -4.41
N CYS A 51 6.18 -9.08 -5.29
CA CYS A 51 6.41 -10.43 -5.80
C CYS A 51 7.77 -10.56 -6.52
N LYS A 52 8.25 -9.49 -7.17
CA LYS A 52 9.55 -9.50 -7.84
C LYS A 52 10.74 -9.38 -6.90
N ASN A 53 10.55 -8.79 -5.71
CA ASN A 53 11.64 -8.44 -4.79
C ASN A 53 11.54 -9.11 -3.42
N ALA A 54 10.45 -9.82 -3.11
CA ALA A 54 10.18 -10.43 -1.83
C ALA A 54 9.48 -11.79 -1.98
N ASP A 55 9.54 -12.59 -0.92
CA ASP A 55 8.96 -13.94 -0.90
C ASP A 55 7.45 -13.97 -1.20
N PRO A 56 6.93 -15.06 -1.81
CA PRO A 56 5.51 -15.20 -2.15
C PRO A 56 4.55 -15.03 -0.95
N LEU A 57 4.98 -15.43 0.26
CA LEU A 57 4.23 -15.25 1.51
C LEU A 57 3.92 -13.77 1.80
N SER A 58 4.86 -12.92 1.43
CA SER A 58 4.85 -11.49 1.63
C SER A 58 3.84 -10.81 0.68
N ALA A 59 3.74 -11.28 -0.57
CA ALA A 59 2.69 -10.88 -1.51
C ALA A 59 1.30 -11.36 -1.08
N ALA A 60 1.19 -12.59 -0.58
CA ALA A 60 -0.07 -13.15 -0.08
C ALA A 60 -0.66 -12.31 1.06
N LYS A 61 0.17 -11.78 1.97
CA LYS A 61 -0.28 -10.87 3.04
C LYS A 61 -0.92 -9.58 2.51
N ILE A 62 -0.42 -9.01 1.42
CA ILE A 62 -1.05 -7.84 0.78
C ILE A 62 -2.41 -8.23 0.21
N LEU A 63 -2.48 -9.34 -0.55
CA LEU A 63 -3.74 -9.81 -1.13
C LEU A 63 -4.80 -10.06 -0.06
N VAL A 64 -4.45 -10.75 1.02
CA VAL A 64 -5.35 -10.98 2.15
C VAL A 64 -5.76 -9.66 2.80
N SER A 65 -4.85 -8.69 2.97
CA SER A 65 -5.20 -7.38 3.53
C SER A 65 -6.13 -6.56 2.64
N ILE A 66 -6.08 -6.75 1.32
CA ILE A 66 -7.01 -6.12 0.37
C ILE A 66 -8.36 -6.82 0.46
N ILE A 67 -8.39 -8.15 0.33
CA ILE A 67 -9.63 -8.94 0.28
C ILE A 67 -10.40 -8.87 1.61
N SER A 68 -9.73 -9.05 2.75
CA SER A 68 -10.35 -9.06 4.09
C SER A 68 -10.96 -7.73 4.54
N ARG A 69 -10.74 -6.64 3.79
CA ARG A 69 -11.32 -5.31 4.09
C ARG A 69 -12.26 -4.81 2.99
N THR A 70 -12.48 -5.60 1.94
CA THR A 70 -13.46 -5.32 0.88
C THR A 70 -14.77 -6.13 1.08
N ALA A 71 -14.73 -7.18 1.91
CA ALA A 71 -15.89 -7.87 2.47
C ALA A 71 -16.35 -7.20 3.78
#